data_AF-A0A5C5RPU4-F1
#
_entry.id   AF-A0A5C5RPU4-F1
#
_cell.length_a   1.000
_cell.length_b   1.000
_cell.length_c   1.000
_cell.angle_alpha   90.00
_cell.angle_beta   90.00
_cell.angle_gamma   90.00
#
_symmetry.space_group_name_H-M   'P 1'
#
loop_
_entity.id
_entity.type
_entity.pdbx_description
1 polymer ?
#
loop_
_entity_poly.entity_id
_entity_poly.type
_entity_poly.pdbx_seq_one_letter_code
_entity_poly.pdbx_strand_id
1 'polypeptide(L)'
;MTVSLLSDVLEAQTQNARLRGEDLRRAGEFIAAHAVKAGLAVSAVDRTSERLVAAASIADGNVLVVDESERLDGQRVLLVAGHCAGPMGIAAQASIARALGATWVEAMYVAVDPGDWSIPGVDALATLKLQDLGRGAAEGSPDLDAGVSFSSEGVACAAG
;
A
#
# COMPACT_ATOMS: atom_id res chain seq x y z
N MET A 1 8.26 -5.99 27.25
CA MET A 1 7.54 -5.77 25.98
C MET A 1 8.00 -4.52 25.21
N THR A 2 8.73 -3.57 25.80
CA THR A 2 9.20 -2.35 25.11
C THR A 2 10.41 -2.54 24.18
N VAL A 3 11.25 -3.55 24.44
CA VAL A 3 12.42 -3.87 23.58
C VAL A 3 12.00 -4.41 22.20
N SER A 4 10.79 -4.99 22.09
CA SER A 4 10.25 -5.51 20.82
C SER A 4 9.90 -4.37 19.87
N LEU A 5 9.04 -3.44 20.30
CA LEU A 5 8.53 -2.38 19.43
C LEU A 5 9.64 -1.46 18.89
N LEU A 6 10.63 -1.12 19.71
CA LEU A 6 11.76 -0.31 19.25
C LEU A 6 12.57 -1.04 18.16
N SER A 7 12.75 -2.36 18.32
CA SER A 7 13.45 -3.18 17.34
C SER A 7 12.66 -3.27 16.03
N ASP A 8 11.34 -3.48 16.12
CA ASP A 8 10.45 -3.54 14.96
C ASP A 8 10.41 -2.22 14.18
N VAL A 9 10.39 -1.08 14.89
CA VAL A 9 10.45 0.26 14.28
C VAL A 9 11.80 0.51 13.60
N LEU A 10 12.92 0.17 14.26
CA LEU A 10 14.25 0.32 13.68
C LEU A 10 14.45 -0.57 12.45
N GLU A 11 13.91 -1.78 12.48
CA GLU A 11 13.91 -2.67 11.33
C GLU A 11 13.11 -2.07 10.18
N ALA A 12 11.87 -1.64 10.41
CA ALA A 12 11.04 -1.02 9.39
C ALA A 12 11.71 0.21 8.76
N GLN A 13 12.30 1.09 9.57
CA GLN A 13 13.05 2.25 9.07
C GLN A 13 14.28 1.85 8.25
N THR A 14 15.01 0.81 8.68
CA THR A 14 16.17 0.29 7.96
C THR A 14 15.78 -0.27 6.60
N GLN A 15 14.69 -1.04 6.52
CA GLN A 15 14.21 -1.57 5.25
C GLN A 15 13.70 -0.46 4.32
N ASN A 16 12.97 0.51 4.86
CA ASN A 16 12.54 1.69 4.09
C ASN A 16 13.72 2.51 3.55
N ALA A 17 14.79 2.65 4.33
CA ALA A 17 16.01 3.33 3.87
C ALA A 17 16.70 2.59 2.73
N ARG A 18 16.58 1.25 2.66
CA ARG A 18 17.12 0.39 1.60
C ARG A 18 16.29 0.42 0.32
N LEU A 19 15.00 0.77 0.41
CA LEU A 19 14.11 0.90 -0.75
C LEU A 19 14.57 2.02 -1.69
N ARG A 20 15.34 1.66 -2.71
CA ARG A 20 16.00 2.58 -3.67
C ARG A 20 16.18 1.90 -5.02
N GLY A 21 16.48 2.71 -6.04
CA GLY A 21 16.87 2.22 -7.36
C GLY A 21 15.84 1.27 -7.96
N GLU A 22 16.30 0.09 -8.33
CA GLU A 22 15.49 -0.93 -9.00
C GLU A 22 14.32 -1.44 -8.14
N ASP A 23 14.52 -1.64 -6.83
CA ASP A 23 13.45 -2.11 -5.95
C ASP A 23 12.32 -1.09 -5.84
N LEU A 24 12.68 0.20 -5.75
CA LEU A 24 11.72 1.29 -5.73
C LEU A 24 10.99 1.42 -7.07
N ARG A 25 11.69 1.26 -8.20
CA ARG A 25 11.10 1.26 -9.54
C ARG A 25 10.07 0.15 -9.68
N ARG A 26 10.43 -1.09 -9.34
CA ARG A 26 9.53 -2.25 -9.42
C ARG A 26 8.33 -2.11 -8.49
N ALA A 27 8.54 -1.60 -7.28
CA ALA A 27 7.44 -1.31 -6.36
C ALA A 27 6.48 -0.28 -6.96
N GLY A 28 7.01 0.80 -7.55
CA GLY A 28 6.22 1.80 -8.25
C GLY A 28 5.40 1.22 -9.40
N GLU A 29 6.03 0.43 -10.28
CA GLU A 29 5.35 -0.25 -11.40
C GLU A 29 4.20 -1.14 -10.94
N PHE A 30 4.42 -1.88 -9.85
CA PHE A 30 3.40 -2.73 -9.29
C PHE A 30 2.23 -1.95 -8.69
N ILE A 31 2.52 -0.93 -7.89
CA ILE A 31 1.51 -0.03 -7.31
C ILE A 31 0.70 0.62 -8.42
N ALA A 32 1.36 1.12 -9.46
CA ALA A 32 0.73 1.75 -10.62
C ALA A 32 -0.21 0.78 -11.35
N ALA A 33 0.29 -0.42 -11.69
CA ALA A 33 -0.51 -1.43 -12.37
C ALA A 33 -1.74 -1.84 -11.56
N HIS A 34 -1.59 -2.00 -10.24
CA HIS A 34 -2.70 -2.32 -9.34
C HIS A 34 -3.73 -1.18 -9.28
N ALA A 35 -3.26 0.05 -9.03
CA ALA A 35 -4.12 1.21 -8.91
C ALA A 35 -4.91 1.49 -10.19
N VAL A 36 -4.24 1.44 -11.35
CA VAL A 36 -4.87 1.67 -12.66
C VAL A 36 -5.89 0.57 -12.98
N LYS A 37 -5.53 -0.70 -12.78
CA LYS A 37 -6.44 -1.84 -13.02
C LYS A 37 -7.68 -1.77 -12.13
N ALA A 38 -7.52 -1.38 -10.88
CA ALA A 38 -8.61 -1.31 -9.91
C ALA A 38 -9.38 0.03 -9.92
N GLY A 39 -8.89 1.05 -10.62
CA GLY A 39 -9.45 2.40 -10.63
C GLY A 39 -9.35 3.10 -9.27
N LEU A 40 -8.19 3.00 -8.62
CA LEU A 40 -7.93 3.56 -7.29
C LEU A 40 -7.08 4.84 -7.40
N ALA A 41 -7.49 5.88 -6.67
CA ALA A 41 -6.64 7.04 -6.40
C ALA A 41 -5.58 6.66 -5.36
N VAL A 42 -4.33 7.04 -5.57
CA VAL A 42 -3.20 6.63 -4.73
C VAL A 42 -2.84 7.73 -3.74
N SER A 43 -2.73 7.39 -2.47
CA SER A 43 -2.29 8.30 -1.42
C SER A 43 -1.20 7.68 -0.56
N ALA A 44 -0.22 8.49 -0.16
CA ALA A 44 0.85 8.08 0.74
C ALA A 44 0.34 8.05 2.19
N VAL A 45 0.72 7.01 2.93
CA VAL A 45 0.42 6.92 4.38
C VAL A 45 1.37 7.81 5.20
N ASP A 46 2.62 7.95 4.74
CA ASP A 46 3.64 8.78 5.37
C ASP A 46 4.66 9.32 4.36
N ARG A 47 5.57 10.18 4.83
CA ARG A 47 6.67 10.74 4.03
C ARG A 47 7.58 9.69 3.40
N THR A 48 7.70 8.52 4.00
CA THR A 48 8.53 7.45 3.45
C THR A 48 7.87 6.87 2.21
N SER A 49 6.55 6.67 2.28
CA SER A 49 5.73 6.15 1.19
C SER A 49 5.47 7.15 0.05
N GLU A 50 5.67 8.45 0.26
CA GLU A 50 5.66 9.43 -0.83
C GLU A 50 6.60 9.04 -1.97
N ARG A 51 7.75 8.43 -1.65
CA ARG A 51 8.71 7.95 -2.66
C ARG A 51 8.16 6.78 -3.48
N LEU A 52 7.34 5.92 -2.87
CA LEU A 52 6.66 4.81 -3.56
C LEU A 52 5.56 5.34 -4.48
N VAL A 53 4.75 6.28 -3.99
CA VAL A 53 3.69 6.93 -4.79
C VAL A 53 4.30 7.71 -5.96
N ALA A 54 5.39 8.44 -5.73
CA ALA A 54 6.12 9.12 -6.80
C ALA A 54 6.73 8.14 -7.82
N ALA A 55 7.24 6.99 -7.37
CA ALA A 55 7.71 5.95 -8.29
C ALA A 55 6.57 5.38 -9.14
N ALA A 56 5.38 5.21 -8.56
CA ALA A 56 4.19 4.75 -9.28
C ALA A 56 3.71 5.77 -10.33
N SER A 57 3.66 7.06 -9.99
CA SER A 57 3.25 8.10 -10.95
C SER A 57 4.26 8.31 -12.09
N ILE A 58 5.54 8.05 -11.85
CA ILE A 58 6.58 8.03 -12.90
C ILE A 58 6.42 6.78 -13.79
N ALA A 59 6.06 5.63 -13.22
CA ALA A 59 5.89 4.38 -13.95
C ALA A 59 4.67 4.41 -14.89
N ASP A 60 3.55 5.01 -14.46
CA ASP A 60 2.35 5.19 -15.28
C ASP A 60 1.70 6.56 -15.01
N GLY A 61 1.62 7.39 -16.05
CA GLY A 61 1.03 8.73 -15.98
C GLY A 61 -0.49 8.76 -15.77
N ASN A 62 -1.17 7.60 -15.81
CA ASN A 62 -2.59 7.48 -15.49
C ASN A 62 -2.86 7.29 -13.99
N VAL A 63 -1.82 7.15 -13.17
CA VAL A 63 -1.98 7.07 -11.72
C VAL A 63 -2.50 8.40 -11.20
N LEU A 64 -3.71 8.39 -10.66
CA LEU A 64 -4.29 9.53 -9.96
C LEU A 64 -3.71 9.59 -8.55
N VAL A 65 -2.86 10.57 -8.27
CA VAL A 65 -2.30 10.80 -6.93
C VAL A 65 -3.14 11.83 -6.19
N VAL A 66 -3.51 11.52 -4.94
CA VAL A 66 -4.32 12.40 -4.07
C VAL A 66 -3.66 12.56 -2.71
N ASP A 67 -3.95 13.69 -2.06
CA ASP A 67 -3.48 14.00 -0.71
C ASP A 67 -4.64 14.39 0.22
N GLU A 68 -4.30 14.73 1.47
CA GLU A 68 -5.25 15.10 2.53
C GLU A 68 -5.88 16.50 2.36
N SER A 69 -5.46 17.27 1.34
CA SER A 69 -6.01 18.60 1.06
C SER A 69 -7.25 18.55 0.16
N GLU A 70 -7.47 17.44 -0.53
CA GLU A 70 -8.56 17.26 -1.48
C GLU A 70 -9.77 16.52 -0.89
N ARG A 71 -10.96 16.78 -1.44
CA ARG A 71 -12.13 15.96 -1.15
C ARG A 71 -12.04 14.67 -1.97
N LEU A 72 -12.38 13.55 -1.36
CA LEU A 72 -12.34 12.21 -1.95
C LEU A 72 -13.75 11.64 -2.16
N ASP A 73 -14.76 12.50 -2.26
CA ASP A 73 -16.17 12.11 -2.39
C ASP A 73 -16.37 11.15 -3.56
N GLY A 74 -16.87 9.94 -3.26
CA GLY A 74 -17.15 8.94 -4.28
C GLY A 74 -15.92 8.16 -4.76
N GLN A 75 -14.71 8.55 -4.35
CA GLN A 75 -13.48 7.92 -4.83
C GLN A 75 -13.15 6.63 -4.08
N ARG A 76 -12.46 5.73 -4.78
CA ARG A 76 -11.83 4.55 -4.20
C ARG A 76 -10.35 4.84 -4.05
N VAL A 77 -9.77 4.59 -2.88
CA VAL A 77 -8.43 5.04 -2.52
C VAL A 77 -7.54 3.85 -2.20
N LEU A 78 -6.31 3.89 -2.70
CA LEU A 78 -5.21 3.00 -2.34
C LEU A 78 -4.23 3.77 -1.45
N LEU A 79 -4.16 3.36 -0.19
CA LEU A 79 -3.17 3.84 0.76
C LEU A 79 -1.89 3.03 0.61
N VAL A 80 -0.78 3.70 0.30
CA VAL A 80 0.52 3.07 0.11
C VAL A 80 1.38 3.33 1.33
N ALA A 81 1.94 2.26 1.91
CA ALA A 81 2.90 2.33 2.99
C ALA A 81 4.20 1.58 2.63
N GLY A 82 5.31 2.01 3.22
CA GLY A 82 6.55 1.24 3.21
C GLY A 82 6.48 0.03 4.16
N HIS A 83 7.63 -0.41 4.64
CA HIS A 83 7.72 -1.29 5.81
C HIS A 83 7.16 -0.58 7.04
N CYS A 84 6.30 -1.27 7.78
CA CYS A 84 5.65 -0.76 8.98
C CYS A 84 5.88 -1.72 10.15
N ALA A 85 6.07 -1.17 11.35
CA ALA A 85 6.10 -1.95 12.60
C ALA A 85 4.70 -2.28 13.14
N GLY A 86 3.65 -1.72 12.53
CA GLY A 86 2.26 -1.96 12.89
C GLY A 86 1.29 -1.11 12.07
N PRO A 87 -0.02 -1.34 12.24
CA PRO A 87 -1.05 -0.82 11.33
C PRO A 87 -1.51 0.61 11.65
N MET A 88 -1.04 1.24 12.73
CA MET A 88 -1.62 2.48 13.25
C MET A 88 -1.56 3.65 12.26
N GLY A 89 -0.46 3.81 11.52
CA GLY A 89 -0.36 4.86 10.49
C GLY A 89 -1.38 4.65 9.37
N ILE A 90 -1.54 3.42 8.92
CA ILE A 90 -2.52 3.04 7.88
C ILE A 90 -3.94 3.28 8.38
N ALA A 91 -4.26 2.86 9.61
CA ALA A 91 -5.57 3.06 10.22
C ALA A 91 -5.94 4.55 10.36
N ALA A 92 -4.99 5.39 10.78
CA ALA A 92 -5.18 6.83 10.87
C ALA A 92 -5.48 7.43 9.49
N GLN A 93 -4.70 7.05 8.46
CA GLN A 93 -4.90 7.55 7.11
C GLN A 93 -6.19 7.05 6.48
N ALA A 94 -6.60 5.80 6.76
CA ALA A 94 -7.89 5.27 6.35
C ALA A 94 -9.04 6.07 6.94
N SER A 95 -8.97 6.41 8.23
CA SER A 95 -9.96 7.28 8.87
C SER A 95 -10.05 8.66 8.20
N ILE A 96 -8.92 9.24 7.81
CA ILE A 96 -8.87 10.53 7.11
C ILE A 96 -9.51 10.39 5.72
N ALA A 97 -9.11 9.39 4.93
CA ALA A 97 -9.66 9.16 3.60
C ALA A 97 -11.20 8.99 3.63
N ARG A 98 -11.71 8.24 4.63
CA ARG A 98 -13.15 8.10 4.86
C ARG A 98 -13.83 9.42 5.21
N ALA A 99 -13.23 10.20 6.11
CA ALA A 99 -13.76 11.51 6.48
C ALA A 99 -13.80 12.49 5.29
N LEU A 100 -12.89 12.33 4.32
CA LEU A 100 -12.85 13.10 3.08
C LEU A 100 -13.82 12.59 2.00
N GLY A 101 -14.55 11.50 2.24
CA GLY A 101 -15.62 11.00 1.36
C GLY A 101 -15.27 9.75 0.54
N ALA A 102 -14.13 9.10 0.81
CA ALA A 102 -13.74 7.88 0.12
C ALA A 102 -14.76 6.74 0.36
N THR A 103 -15.24 6.14 -0.73
CA THR A 103 -16.23 5.05 -0.69
C THR A 103 -15.61 3.67 -0.51
N TRP A 104 -14.34 3.54 -0.85
CA TRP A 104 -13.54 2.33 -0.67
C TRP A 104 -12.12 2.71 -0.29
N VAL A 105 -11.54 2.03 0.69
CA VAL A 105 -10.16 2.24 1.13
C VAL A 105 -9.43 0.91 1.12
N GLU A 106 -8.48 0.77 0.22
CA GLU A 106 -7.54 -0.34 0.17
C GLU A 106 -6.19 0.12 0.73
N ALA A 107 -5.46 -0.76 1.38
CA ALA A 107 -4.09 -0.49 1.82
C ALA A 107 -3.13 -1.49 1.18
N MET A 108 -1.99 -0.97 0.71
CA MET A 108 -0.87 -1.76 0.25
C MET A 108 0.38 -1.36 1.01
N TYR A 109 1.06 -2.32 1.61
CA TYR A 109 2.30 -2.08 2.35
C TYR A 109 3.41 -3.03 1.93
N VAL A 110 4.66 -2.55 2.01
CA VAL A 110 5.83 -3.36 1.72
C VAL A 110 6.17 -4.22 2.93
N ALA A 111 6.28 -5.53 2.76
CA ALA A 111 6.67 -6.42 3.86
C ALA A 111 7.62 -7.53 3.41
N VAL A 112 8.49 -7.92 4.34
CA VAL A 112 9.26 -9.18 4.23
C VAL A 112 8.41 -10.34 4.72
N ASP A 113 7.71 -10.14 5.84
CA ASP A 113 6.75 -11.08 6.42
C ASP A 113 5.41 -10.34 6.63
N PRO A 114 4.34 -10.68 5.88
CA PRO A 114 3.04 -10.06 6.06
C PRO A 114 2.49 -10.40 7.44
N GLY A 115 2.26 -9.37 8.25
CA GLY A 115 1.44 -9.53 9.45
C GLY A 115 -0.02 -9.75 9.05
N ASP A 116 -0.70 -10.64 9.76
CA ASP A 116 -2.15 -10.78 9.62
C ASP A 116 -2.83 -9.64 10.40
N TRP A 117 -2.91 -8.48 9.75
CA TRP A 117 -3.44 -7.26 10.35
C TRP A 117 -4.86 -7.01 9.89
N SER A 118 -5.79 -7.00 10.85
CA SER A 118 -7.08 -6.34 10.66
C SER A 118 -6.91 -4.84 10.94
N ILE A 119 -7.00 -4.01 9.90
CA ILE A 119 -6.81 -2.56 10.00
C ILE A 119 -8.18 -1.85 9.96
N PRO A 120 -8.60 -1.16 11.03
CA PRO A 120 -9.86 -0.42 11.03
C PRO A 120 -9.92 0.60 9.89
N GLY A 121 -11.05 0.63 9.18
CA GLY A 121 -11.31 1.57 8.09
C GLY A 121 -10.75 1.16 6.72
N VAL A 122 -9.99 0.07 6.65
CA VAL A 122 -9.48 -0.54 5.41
C VAL A 122 -10.38 -1.70 5.01
N ASP A 123 -10.85 -1.70 3.76
CA ASP A 123 -11.73 -2.73 3.20
C ASP A 123 -10.96 -3.92 2.62
N ALA A 124 -9.74 -3.66 2.13
CA ALA A 124 -8.87 -4.67 1.56
C ALA A 124 -7.41 -4.35 1.91
N LEU A 125 -6.66 -5.39 2.24
CA LEU A 125 -5.24 -5.30 2.55
C LEU A 125 -4.45 -6.14 1.57
N ALA A 126 -3.50 -5.51 0.91
CA ALA A 126 -2.53 -6.12 0.01
C ALA A 126 -1.13 -5.97 0.61
N THR A 127 -0.31 -7.00 0.44
CA THR A 127 1.13 -6.92 0.77
C THR A 127 1.95 -6.98 -0.50
N LEU A 128 2.92 -6.08 -0.60
CA LEU A 128 3.93 -6.08 -1.64
C LEU A 128 5.21 -6.74 -1.12
N LYS A 129 5.56 -7.88 -1.69
CA LYS A 129 6.82 -8.58 -1.42
C LYS A 129 7.83 -8.28 -2.52
N LEU A 130 8.86 -7.48 -2.22
CA LEU A 130 9.91 -7.11 -3.19
C LEU A 130 10.64 -8.33 -3.78
N GLN A 131 10.72 -9.41 -3.01
CA GLN A 131 11.36 -10.67 -3.41
C GLN A 131 10.63 -11.33 -4.60
N ASP A 132 9.31 -11.13 -4.69
CA ASP A 132 8.46 -11.74 -5.71
C ASP A 132 8.49 -10.93 -7.02
N LEU A 133 8.80 -9.62 -6.94
CA LEU A 133 8.97 -8.74 -8.09
C LEU A 133 10.20 -9.09 -8.94
N GLY A 134 11.17 -9.83 -8.40
CA GLY A 134 12.39 -10.23 -9.11
C GLY A 134 12.26 -11.48 -9.98
N ARG A 135 11.22 -12.31 -9.80
CA ARG A 135 11.04 -13.56 -10.55
C ARG A 135 10.14 -13.43 -11.79
N GLY A 136 9.27 -12.42 -11.83
CA GLY A 136 8.31 -12.23 -12.93
C GLY A 136 8.84 -11.51 -14.18
N ALA A 137 10.04 -10.91 -14.14
CA ALA A 137 10.56 -10.13 -15.27
C ALA A 137 11.24 -10.96 -16.37
N ALA A 138 11.38 -12.28 -16.19
CA ALA A 138 11.97 -13.17 -17.20
C ALA A 138 10.94 -13.67 -18.24
N GLU A 139 9.64 -13.54 -17.99
CA GLU A 139 8.57 -13.94 -18.89
C GLU A 139 7.55 -12.81 -18.96
N GLY A 140 7.19 -12.38 -20.17
CA GLY A 140 6.41 -11.16 -20.40
C GLY A 140 5.07 -11.12 -19.66
N SER A 141 4.69 -9.91 -19.26
CA SER A 141 3.49 -9.54 -18.50
C SER A 141 3.61 -9.74 -16.98
N PRO A 142 3.45 -8.70 -16.16
CA PRO A 142 3.40 -8.86 -14.71
C PRO A 142 2.12 -9.63 -14.36
N ASP A 143 2.25 -10.93 -14.06
CA ASP A 143 1.23 -11.67 -13.34
C ASP A 143 1.12 -11.05 -11.94
N LEU A 144 0.17 -10.10 -11.83
CA LEU A 144 -0.14 -9.36 -10.60
C LEU A 144 -0.50 -10.31 -9.45
N ASP A 145 -0.92 -11.54 -9.74
CA ASP A 145 -1.31 -12.55 -8.76
C ASP A 145 -0.11 -13.23 -8.08
N ALA A 146 1.10 -13.16 -8.64
CA ALA A 146 2.27 -13.84 -8.09
C ALA A 146 2.94 -13.11 -6.90
N GLY A 147 2.64 -11.82 -6.71
CA GLY A 147 3.29 -10.96 -5.71
C GLY A 147 2.36 -10.35 -4.64
N VAL A 148 1.03 -10.53 -4.76
CA VAL A 148 0.07 -10.08 -3.74
C VAL A 148 -0.46 -11.26 -2.95
N SER A 149 -0.30 -11.20 -1.62
CA SER A 149 -1.18 -11.93 -0.72
C SER A 149 -2.32 -11.00 -0.29
N PHE A 150 -3.56 -11.36 -0.63
CA PHE A 150 -4.75 -10.69 -0.12
C PHE A 150 -5.22 -11.43 1.14
N SER A 151 -5.31 -10.73 2.27
CA SER A 151 -6.06 -11.22 3.43
C SER A 151 -7.48 -10.65 3.34
N SER A 152 -8.44 -11.48 2.96
CA SER A 152 -9.86 -11.13 2.92
C SER A 152 -10.59 -11.67 4.15
N GLU A 153 -10.38 -11.06 5.31
CA GLU A 153 -11.26 -11.24 6.47
C GLU A 153 -11.81 -9.89 6.89
N GLY A 154 -12.98 -9.51 6.36
CA GLY A 154 -13.56 -8.20 6.70
C GLY A 154 -14.73 -7.69 5.88
N VAL A 155 -15.48 -8.52 5.13
CA VAL A 155 -16.77 -8.09 4.57
C VAL A 155 -17.83 -9.15 4.87
N ALA A 156 -18.29 -9.16 6.12
CA ALA A 156 -19.64 -9.64 6.39
C ALA A 156 -20.61 -8.53 5.96
N CYS A 157 -21.17 -8.65 4.76
CA CYS A 157 -22.35 -7.88 4.38
C CYS A 157 -23.44 -8.11 5.43
N ALA A 158 -23.69 -7.12 6.28
CA ALA A 158 -24.96 -7.01 6.97
C ALA A 158 -26.00 -6.54 5.94
N ALA A 159 -26.60 -7.50 5.23
CA ALA A 159 -27.89 -7.27 4.59
C ALA A 159 -28.95 -7.32 5.69
N GLY A 160 -29.53 -6.17 6.00
CA GLY A 160 -30.66 -5.99 6.93
C GLY A 160 -31.39 -4.71 6.59
#